data_AF-A0A3S0CXT3-F1
#
_entry.id   AF-A0A3S0CXT3-F1
#
_cell.length_a   1.000
_cell.length_b   1.000
_cell.length_c   1.000
_cell.angle_alpha   90.00
_cell.angle_beta   90.00
_cell.angle_gamma   90.00
#
_symmetry.space_group_name_H-M   'P 1'
#
loop_
_entity.id
_entity.type
_entity.pdbx_description
1 polymer ?
#
loop_
_entity_poly.entity_id
_entity_poly.type
_entity_poly.pdbx_seq_one_letter_code
_entity_poly.pdbx_strand_id
1 'polypeptide(L)'
;MTKSTPALAATQIRKILKEKFPQYKFSVTSSSYSMGSSVDVTNLNGFASQQEKDEVKKVLRKWEYGSFDGMVDGYNYDNRNDAIPQVKFVMLYNGIAGVSGGYGKYGTDFDKLQGVA
;
A
#
# COMPACT_ATOMS: atom_id res chain seq x y z
N MET A 1 -17.79 -19.43 8.37
CA MET A 1 -16.33 -19.24 8.39
C MET A 1 -16.06 -17.80 8.81
N THR A 2 -15.54 -17.58 10.01
CA THR A 2 -15.13 -16.26 10.49
C THR A 2 -13.87 -15.85 9.73
N LYS A 3 -13.89 -14.71 9.03
CA LYS A 3 -12.70 -14.20 8.33
C LYS A 3 -11.63 -13.80 9.35
N SER A 4 -10.38 -14.13 9.09
CA SER A 4 -9.25 -13.66 9.89
C SER A 4 -9.12 -12.13 9.79
N THR A 5 -8.53 -11.49 10.81
CA THR A 5 -8.24 -10.04 10.81
C THR A 5 -7.65 -9.53 9.49
N PRO A 6 -6.59 -10.15 8.90
CA PRO A 6 -6.05 -9.69 7.63
C PRO A 6 -7.02 -9.86 6.44
N ALA A 7 -7.86 -10.90 6.46
CA ALA A 7 -8.90 -11.07 5.43
C ALA A 7 -10.03 -10.03 5.56
N LEU A 8 -10.35 -9.59 6.78
CA LEU A 8 -11.27 -8.49 7.03
C LEU A 8 -10.69 -7.15 6.58
N ALA A 9 -9.42 -6.89 6.90
CA ALA A 9 -8.67 -5.71 6.46
C ALA A 9 -8.67 -5.61 4.93
N ALA A 10 -8.28 -6.68 4.22
CA ALA A 10 -8.29 -6.72 2.76
C ALA A 10 -9.70 -6.50 2.17
N THR A 11 -10.75 -7.02 2.81
CA THR A 11 -12.13 -6.78 2.37
C THR A 11 -12.50 -5.30 2.48
N GLN A 12 -12.17 -4.65 3.61
CA GLN A 12 -12.45 -3.23 3.83
C GLN A 12 -11.64 -2.33 2.89
N ILE A 13 -10.34 -2.62 2.72
CA ILE A 13 -9.45 -1.91 1.79
C ILE A 13 -10.02 -1.98 0.38
N ARG A 14 -10.39 -3.18 -0.09
CA ARG A 14 -10.96 -3.36 -1.43
C ARG A 14 -12.24 -2.53 -1.63
N LYS A 15 -13.10 -2.45 -0.61
CA LYS A 15 -14.34 -1.64 -0.66
C LYS A 15 -14.01 -0.15 -0.79
N ILE A 16 -13.17 0.39 0.10
CA ILE A 16 -12.80 1.80 0.13
C ILE A 16 -12.09 2.21 -1.18
N LEU A 17 -11.19 1.38 -1.68
CA LEU A 17 -10.47 1.67 -2.93
C LEU A 17 -11.42 1.72 -4.12
N LYS A 18 -12.41 0.82 -4.18
CA LYS A 18 -13.40 0.83 -5.26
C LYS A 18 -14.33 2.05 -5.18
N GLU A 19 -14.65 2.52 -3.97
CA GLU A 19 -15.48 3.71 -3.75
C GLU A 19 -14.73 5.02 -4.05
N LYS A 20 -13.48 5.15 -3.59
CA LYS A 20 -12.69 6.37 -3.73
C LYS A 20 -11.95 6.49 -5.06
N PHE A 21 -11.55 5.36 -5.63
CA PHE A 21 -10.73 5.31 -6.84
C PHE A 21 -11.29 4.32 -7.87
N PRO A 22 -12.53 4.54 -8.37
CA PRO A 22 -13.18 3.64 -9.32
C PRO A 22 -12.46 3.55 -10.67
N GLN A 23 -11.57 4.49 -10.99
CA GLN A 23 -10.78 4.51 -12.21
C GLN A 23 -9.66 3.46 -12.25
N TYR A 24 -9.22 2.95 -11.10
CA TYR A 24 -8.15 1.96 -11.03
C TYR A 24 -8.68 0.56 -10.74
N LYS A 25 -7.96 -0.44 -11.26
CA LYS A 25 -8.27 -1.85 -11.02
C LYS A 25 -7.31 -2.42 -9.99
N PHE A 26 -7.77 -2.59 -8.76
CA PHE A 26 -6.94 -3.12 -7.67
C PHE A 26 -7.09 -4.64 -7.50
N SER A 27 -5.95 -5.31 -7.35
CA SER A 27 -5.86 -6.63 -6.71
C SER A 27 -5.46 -6.42 -5.25
N VAL A 28 -6.17 -7.04 -4.32
CA VAL A 28 -5.90 -6.94 -2.88
C VAL A 28 -5.79 -8.34 -2.32
N THR A 29 -4.60 -8.69 -1.83
CA THR A 29 -4.26 -10.00 -1.27
C THR A 29 -3.82 -9.83 0.18
N SER A 30 -4.32 -10.69 1.06
CA SER A 30 -3.92 -10.71 2.46
C SER A 30 -3.07 -11.94 2.75
N SER A 31 -2.02 -11.77 3.54
CA SER A 31 -1.12 -12.85 3.96
C SER A 31 -0.96 -12.84 5.48
N SER A 32 -0.79 -14.01 6.07
CA SER A 32 -0.49 -14.19 7.49
C SER A 32 0.69 -15.15 7.64
N TYR A 33 1.61 -14.83 8.54
CA TYR A 33 2.84 -15.59 8.79
C TYR A 33 3.20 -15.53 10.27
N SER A 34 4.18 -16.32 10.72
CA SER A 34 4.45 -16.59 12.14
C SER A 34 4.63 -15.37 13.04
N MET A 35 5.01 -14.21 12.48
CA MET A 35 5.29 -12.97 13.22
C MET A 35 4.52 -11.76 12.71
N GLY A 36 3.45 -11.95 11.95
CA GLY A 36 2.65 -10.83 11.47
C GLY A 36 1.65 -11.14 10.39
N SER A 37 1.07 -10.06 9.86
CA SER A 37 0.17 -10.09 8.73
C SER A 37 0.45 -8.91 7.82
N SER A 38 0.19 -9.11 6.53
CA SER A 38 0.32 -8.07 5.52
C SER A 38 -0.88 -8.04 4.58
N VAL A 39 -1.12 -6.88 3.98
CA VAL A 39 -2.02 -6.73 2.84
C VAL A 39 -1.25 -6.11 1.70
N ASP A 40 -1.25 -6.81 0.58
CA ASP A 40 -0.62 -6.39 -0.66
C ASP A 40 -1.71 -5.85 -1.59
N VAL A 41 -1.58 -4.58 -1.97
CA VAL A 41 -2.46 -3.88 -2.89
C VAL A 41 -1.69 -3.63 -4.18
N THR A 42 -2.17 -4.18 -5.28
CA THR A 42 -1.57 -3.98 -6.60
C THR A 42 -2.54 -3.25 -7.50
N ASN A 43 -2.17 -2.08 -8.02
CA ASN A 43 -2.92 -1.41 -9.08
C ASN A 43 -2.54 -2.04 -10.43
N LEU A 44 -3.43 -2.83 -11.02
CA LEU A 44 -3.16 -3.60 -12.25
C LEU A 44 -2.99 -2.72 -13.50
N ASN A 45 -3.53 -1.51 -13.49
CA ASN A 45 -3.45 -0.58 -14.61
C ASN A 45 -2.31 0.44 -14.45
N GLY A 46 -1.60 0.41 -13.32
CA GLY A 46 -0.61 1.43 -12.95
C GLY A 46 -1.23 2.77 -12.52
N PHE A 47 -0.42 3.60 -11.86
CA PHE A 47 -0.75 5.01 -11.61
C PHE A 47 -0.16 5.87 -12.72
N ALA A 48 -0.87 6.92 -13.12
CA ALA A 48 -0.40 7.86 -14.13
C ALA A 48 0.63 8.84 -13.55
N SER A 49 0.58 9.09 -12.24
CA SER A 49 1.53 9.95 -11.54
C SER A 49 1.91 9.43 -10.15
N GLN A 50 3.02 9.94 -9.61
CA GLN A 50 3.45 9.64 -8.25
C GLN A 50 2.47 10.24 -7.21
N GLN A 51 1.84 11.36 -7.53
CA GLN A 51 0.85 12.01 -6.68
C GLN A 51 -0.37 11.11 -6.43
N GLU A 52 -0.90 10.47 -7.47
CA GLU A 52 -2.03 9.52 -7.35
C GLU A 52 -1.67 8.33 -6.48
N LYS A 53 -0.45 7.80 -6.64
CA LYS A 53 0.07 6.71 -5.80
C LYS A 53 0.15 7.13 -4.33
N ASP A 54 0.59 8.35 -4.06
CA ASP A 54 0.71 8.87 -2.70
C ASP A 54 -0.65 9.13 -2.05
N GLU A 55 -1.65 9.56 -2.82
CA GLU A 55 -3.04 9.68 -2.34
C GLU A 55 -3.62 8.33 -1.93
N VAL A 56 -3.43 7.29 -2.74
CA VAL A 56 -3.85 5.93 -2.39
C VAL A 56 -3.09 5.45 -1.15
N LYS A 57 -1.78 5.66 -1.08
CA LYS A 57 -0.96 5.26 0.07
C LYS A 57 -1.42 5.94 1.37
N LYS A 58 -1.77 7.23 1.33
CA LYS A 58 -2.32 7.97 2.48
C LYS A 58 -3.62 7.34 2.99
N VAL A 59 -4.50 6.91 2.10
CA VAL A 59 -5.74 6.21 2.48
C VAL A 59 -5.43 4.86 3.11
N LEU A 60 -4.51 4.09 2.51
CA LEU A 60 -4.14 2.75 2.96
C LEU A 60 -3.47 2.72 4.34
N ARG A 61 -2.72 3.78 4.71
CA ARG A 61 -2.04 3.91 6.01
C ARG A 61 -2.99 3.69 7.19
N LYS A 62 -4.30 3.98 7.04
CA LYS A 62 -5.31 3.71 8.09
C LYS A 62 -5.34 2.25 8.56
N TRP A 63 -5.08 1.29 7.68
CA TRP A 63 -5.10 -0.15 8.01
C TRP A 63 -3.73 -0.70 8.42
N GLU A 64 -2.68 0.11 8.38
CA GLU A 64 -1.35 -0.27 8.83
C GLU A 64 -1.20 0.05 10.31
N TYR A 65 -0.74 -0.92 11.10
CA TYR A 65 -0.65 -0.82 12.56
C TYR A 65 0.39 0.23 13.02
N GLY A 66 1.34 0.56 12.15
CA GLY A 66 2.52 1.31 12.52
C GLY A 66 3.43 1.61 11.34
N SER A 67 4.67 1.97 11.62
CA SER A 67 5.70 2.22 10.60
C SER A 67 7.07 1.72 11.06
N PHE A 68 7.87 1.25 10.10
CA PHE A 68 9.25 0.86 10.36
C PHE A 68 10.17 2.08 10.29
N ASP A 69 10.94 2.32 11.34
CA ASP A 69 11.98 3.35 11.41
C ASP A 69 13.36 2.71 11.22
N GLY A 70 13.96 2.96 10.07
CA GLY A 70 15.26 2.41 9.70
C GLY A 70 16.44 3.04 10.45
N MET A 71 16.28 4.19 11.12
CA MET A 71 17.36 4.80 11.89
C MET A 71 17.56 4.08 13.23
N VAL A 72 16.48 3.64 13.87
CA VAL A 72 16.51 2.90 15.14
C VAL A 72 16.32 1.39 14.98
N ASP A 73 16.20 0.91 13.74
CA ASP A 73 15.89 -0.49 13.38
C ASP A 73 14.67 -1.03 14.15
N GLY A 74 13.65 -0.18 14.29
CA GLY A 74 12.51 -0.40 15.18
C GLY A 74 11.17 -0.28 14.46
N TYR A 75 10.17 -1.02 14.93
CA TYR A 75 8.79 -0.85 14.47
C TYR A 75 7.98 -0.02 15.47
N ASN A 76 7.51 1.13 15.01
CA ASN A 76 6.71 2.05 15.81
C ASN A 76 5.23 1.71 15.68
N TYR A 77 4.55 1.49 16.80
CA TYR A 77 3.11 1.19 16.86
C TYR A 77 2.29 2.50 16.97
N ASP A 78 2.54 3.45 16.06
CA ASP A 78 2.03 4.83 16.12
C ASP A 78 0.59 4.99 15.59
N ASN A 79 0.02 3.95 14.98
CA ASN A 79 -1.30 4.00 14.35
C ASN A 79 -2.25 2.89 14.83
N ARG A 80 -2.09 2.42 16.07
CA ARG A 80 -2.96 1.38 16.65
C ARG A 80 -4.40 1.87 16.77
N ASN A 81 -5.32 1.13 16.15
CA ASN A 81 -6.76 1.37 16.25
C ASN A 81 -7.53 0.05 16.35
N ASP A 82 -7.90 -0.32 17.58
CA ASP A 82 -8.59 -1.58 17.88
C ASP A 82 -10.03 -1.64 17.31
N ALA A 83 -10.58 -0.52 16.80
CA ALA A 83 -11.90 -0.46 16.18
C ALA A 83 -11.90 -0.88 14.69
N ILE A 84 -10.74 -1.07 14.08
CA ILE A 84 -10.60 -1.51 12.69
C ILE A 84 -9.65 -2.71 12.57
N PRO A 85 -9.89 -3.63 11.62
CA PRO A 85 -8.98 -4.73 11.37
C PRO A 85 -7.71 -4.21 10.72
N GLN A 86 -6.64 -4.05 11.49
CA GLN A 86 -5.33 -3.61 11.00
C GLN A 86 -4.38 -4.78 10.77
N VAL A 87 -3.39 -4.55 9.91
CA VAL A 87 -2.29 -5.47 9.63
C VAL A 87 -0.95 -4.78 9.89
N LYS A 88 0.12 -5.57 10.05
CA LYS A 88 1.44 -5.03 10.35
C LYS A 88 2.02 -4.24 9.17
N PHE A 89 1.76 -4.67 7.95
CA PHE A 89 2.25 -3.99 6.76
C PHE A 89 1.15 -3.88 5.71
N VAL A 90 1.01 -2.68 5.11
CA VAL A 90 0.18 -2.48 3.92
C VAL A 90 1.07 -2.02 2.79
N MET A 91 1.24 -2.87 1.78
CA MET A 91 2.14 -2.63 0.67
C MET A 91 1.34 -2.22 -0.57
N LEU A 92 1.80 -1.17 -1.27
CA LEU A 92 1.20 -0.69 -2.51
C LEU A 92 2.18 -0.88 -3.67
N TYR A 93 1.77 -1.68 -4.64
CA TYR A 93 2.53 -2.02 -5.84
C TYR A 93 1.86 -1.46 -7.09
N ASN A 94 2.71 -1.09 -8.07
CA ASN A 94 2.26 -0.87 -9.43
C ASN A 94 2.30 -2.21 -10.16
N GLY A 95 1.15 -2.66 -10.64
CA GLY A 95 1.10 -3.67 -11.68
C GLY A 95 1.61 -3.04 -12.96
N ILE A 96 2.81 -3.40 -13.38
CA ILE A 96 3.22 -3.17 -14.76
C ILE A 96 2.46 -4.22 -15.57
N ALA A 97 1.71 -3.80 -16.58
CA ALA A 97 1.17 -4.74 -17.56
C ALA A 97 2.35 -5.50 -18.19
N GLY A 98 2.64 -6.71 -17.71
CA GLY A 98 3.67 -7.60 -18.23
C GLY A 98 5.02 -7.69 -17.48
N VAL A 99 5.22 -7.05 -16.32
CA VAL A 99 6.49 -7.21 -15.57
C VAL A 99 6.23 -7.49 -14.09
N SER A 100 6.41 -8.75 -13.70
CA SER A 100 6.47 -9.19 -12.31
C SER A 100 7.87 -8.96 -11.75
N GLY A 101 7.97 -8.18 -10.67
CA GLY A 101 9.09 -8.22 -9.73
C GLY A 101 10.14 -7.13 -9.91
N GLY A 102 10.37 -6.38 -8.84
CA GLY A 102 11.53 -5.49 -8.71
C GLY A 102 11.21 -4.20 -7.97
N TYR A 103 11.78 -4.07 -6.77
CA TYR A 103 11.71 -2.91 -5.91
C TYR A 103 12.04 -1.60 -6.66
N GLY A 104 11.15 -0.61 -6.47
CA GLY A 104 11.35 0.84 -6.65
C GLY A 104 12.34 1.33 -7.72
N LYS A 105 11.82 1.81 -8.85
CA LYS A 105 12.46 2.90 -9.58
C LYS A 105 11.90 4.23 -9.07
N TYR A 106 12.39 4.67 -7.91
CA TYR A 106 12.47 6.09 -7.60
C TYR A 106 13.85 6.56 -8.10
N GLY A 107 13.86 7.51 -9.05
CA GLY A 107 15.04 7.94 -9.79
C GLY A 107 14.89 7.51 -11.25
N THR A 108 14.32 8.33 -12.13
CA THR A 108 14.87 9.62 -12.54
C THR A 108 13.77 10.66 -12.85
N ASP A 109 13.36 11.44 -11.85
CA ASP A 109 12.77 12.78 -12.06
C ASP A 109 13.86 13.88 -11.94
N PHE A 110 15.13 13.51 -12.07
CA PHE A 110 16.26 14.46 -12.08
C PHE A 110 16.38 15.23 -13.41
N ASP A 111 15.69 14.80 -14.47
CA ASP A 111 15.77 15.39 -15.81
C ASP A 111 14.74 16.52 -16.07
N LYS A 112 13.98 16.93 -15.06
CA LYS A 112 13.03 18.06 -15.17
C LYS A 112 13.49 19.32 -14.41
N LEU A 113 14.74 19.38 -13.96
CA LEU A 113 15.32 20.54 -13.26
C LEU A 113 16.58 21.14 -13.94
N GLN A 114 16.83 20.83 -15.21
CA GLN A 114 17.93 21.42 -16.01
C GLN A 114 17.41 22.10 -17.29
N GLY A 115 16.28 22.81 -17.19
CA GLY A 115 15.66 23.44 -18.35
C GLY A 115 14.88 24.71 -18.04
N VAL A 116 15.41 25.60 -17.18
CA VAL A 116 14.98 27.01 -17.12
C VAL A 116 16.19 27.90 -16.78
N ALA A 117 16.55 28.72 -17.78
CA ALA A 117 17.52 29.83 -17.80
C ALA A 117 19.01 29.47 -17.73
#